data_AF-A0A1F7RIG6-F1
#
_entry.id   AF-A0A1F7RIG6-F1
#
_cell.length_a   1.000
_cell.length_b   1.000
_cell.length_c   1.000
_cell.angle_alpha   90.00
_cell.angle_beta   90.00
_cell.angle_gamma   90.00
#
_symmetry.space_group_name_H-M   'P 1'
#
loop_
_entity.id
_entity.type
_entity.pdbx_description
1 polymer ?
#
loop_
_entity_poly.entity_id
_entity_poly.type
_entity_poly.pdbx_seq_one_letter_code
_entity_poly.pdbx_strand_id
1 'polypeptide(L)'
;MNGEIGEWTFISVPSNVMCNLPKFKTPLFTLTLSQWFNLLVDMGFVIERVGEPRQTDATERNYPNVQGAQVVPYYLYIRIRKAC
;
A
#
# COMPACT_ATOMS: atom_id res chain seq x y z
N MET A 1 -4.46 16.54 -7.48
CA MET A 1 -3.28 16.29 -6.60
C MET A 1 -2.08 16.13 -7.50
N ASN A 2 -0.93 16.72 -7.15
CA ASN A 2 0.33 16.53 -7.88
C ASN A 2 1.12 15.43 -7.18
N GLY A 3 1.15 14.23 -7.76
CA GLY A 3 1.84 13.08 -7.18
C GLY A 3 3.35 13.19 -7.38
N GLU A 4 4.13 12.71 -6.42
CA GLU A 4 5.58 12.60 -6.54
C GLU A 4 5.94 11.39 -7.39
N ILE A 5 6.97 11.49 -8.23
CA ILE A 5 7.43 10.34 -9.01
C ILE A 5 8.27 9.42 -8.11
N GLY A 6 7.73 8.27 -7.75
CA GLY A 6 8.51 7.19 -7.14
C GLY A 6 9.18 6.33 -8.18
N GLU A 7 10.43 5.94 -7.89
CA GLU A 7 11.19 5.01 -8.71
C GLU A 7 11.42 3.70 -7.95
N TRP A 8 11.03 2.56 -8.53
CA TRP A 8 11.09 1.27 -7.84
C TRP A 8 11.41 0.10 -8.78
N THR A 9 11.78 -1.04 -8.17
CA THR A 9 11.98 -2.33 -8.84
C THR A 9 11.43 -3.45 -7.94
N PHE A 10 11.25 -4.65 -8.48
CA PHE A 10 10.77 -5.78 -7.68
C PHE A 10 11.85 -6.25 -6.70
N ILE A 11 11.44 -6.50 -5.45
CA ILE A 11 12.32 -7.01 -4.38
C ILE A 11 12.93 -8.38 -4.75
N SER A 12 12.28 -9.15 -5.63
CA SER A 12 12.74 -10.46 -6.08
C SER A 12 13.76 -10.43 -7.22
N VAL A 13 14.16 -9.25 -7.72
CA VAL A 13 15.14 -9.15 -8.80
C VAL A 13 16.52 -9.62 -8.29
N PRO A 14 17.17 -10.58 -8.96
CA PRO A 14 18.53 -10.99 -8.62
C PRO A 14 19.51 -9.80 -8.69
N SER A 15 20.39 -9.70 -7.69
CA SER A 15 21.32 -8.57 -7.53
C SER A 15 22.27 -8.39 -8.72
N ASN A 16 22.61 -9.47 -9.42
CA ASN A 16 23.47 -9.46 -10.62
C ASN A 16 22.79 -8.85 -11.86
N VAL A 17 21.46 -8.68 -11.86
CA VAL A 17 20.71 -8.05 -12.97
C VAL A 17 20.16 -6.68 -12.57
N MET A 18 20.01 -6.42 -11.27
CA MET A 18 19.36 -5.22 -10.73
C MET A 18 19.98 -3.89 -11.22
N CYS A 19 21.32 -3.82 -11.33
CA CYS A 19 22.01 -2.59 -11.75
C CYS A 19 21.74 -2.20 -13.22
N ASN A 20 21.30 -3.14 -14.04
CA ASN A 20 21.13 -2.95 -15.48
C ASN A 20 19.66 -2.78 -15.91
N LEU A 21 18.72 -2.90 -14.97
CA LEU A 21 17.30 -2.75 -15.27
C LEU A 21 16.84 -1.31 -15.00
N PRO A 22 16.14 -0.67 -15.95
CA PRO A 22 15.51 0.62 -15.68
C PRO A 22 14.46 0.47 -14.58
N LYS A 23 14.41 1.45 -13.67
CA LYS A 23 13.38 1.48 -12.62
C LYS A 23 12.02 1.85 -13.21
N PHE A 24 10.97 1.27 -12.64
CA PHE A 24 9.61 1.73 -12.88
C PHE A 24 9.45 3.12 -12.31
N LYS A 25 8.69 3.99 -12.99
CA LYS A 25 8.34 5.33 -12.53
C LYS A 25 6.83 5.41 -12.41
N THR A 26 6.34 5.63 -11.20
CA THR A 26 4.89 5.69 -10.90
C THR A 26 4.58 6.90 -10.03
N PRO A 27 3.48 7.63 -10.27
CA PRO A 27 3.07 8.71 -9.37
C PRO A 27 2.60 8.14 -8.03
N LEU A 28 3.22 8.57 -6.94
CA LEU A 28 2.78 8.31 -5.56
C LEU A 28 1.99 9.49 -5.02
N PHE A 29 0.91 9.16 -4.31
CA PHE A 29 0.08 10.12 -3.60
C PHE A 29 0.10 9.76 -2.11
N THR A 30 1.01 10.40 -1.37
CA THR A 30 1.12 10.21 0.06
C THR A 30 0.10 11.08 0.77
N LEU A 31 -0.95 10.46 1.28
CA LEU A 31 -1.97 11.11 2.10
C LEU A 31 -1.98 10.50 3.50
N THR A 32 -2.25 11.34 4.49
CA THR A 32 -2.51 10.86 5.86
C THR A 32 -3.81 10.06 5.92
N LEU A 33 -3.99 9.29 7.00
CA LEU A 33 -5.26 8.60 7.26
C LEU A 33 -6.44 9.57 7.30
N SER A 34 -6.28 10.73 7.94
CA SER A 34 -7.32 11.76 8.00
C SER A 34 -7.69 12.30 6.62
N GLN A 35 -6.69 12.51 5.74
CA GLN A 35 -6.94 12.96 4.37
C GLN A 35 -7.71 11.91 3.57
N TRP A 36 -7.34 10.62 3.67
CA TRP A 36 -8.09 9.54 3.03
C TRP A 36 -9.53 9.44 3.53
N PHE A 37 -9.75 9.49 4.85
CA PHE A 37 -11.08 9.34 5.43
C PHE A 37 -11.98 10.53 5.11
N ASN A 38 -11.47 11.75 5.24
CA ASN A 38 -12.23 12.96 4.92
C ASN A 38 -12.58 13.00 3.44
N LEU A 39 -11.65 12.63 2.54
CA LEU A 39 -11.93 12.52 1.11
C LEU A 39 -13.14 11.61 0.82
N LEU A 40 -13.22 10.46 1.49
CA LEU A 40 -14.34 9.53 1.32
C LEU A 40 -15.66 10.09 1.89
N VAL A 41 -15.61 10.73 3.06
CA VAL A 41 -16.77 11.37 3.68
C VAL A 41 -17.30 12.53 2.84
N ASP A 42 -16.42 13.40 2.34
CA ASP A 42 -16.75 14.54 1.49
C ASP A 42 -17.39 14.09 0.16
N MET A 43 -17.03 12.89 -0.33
CA MET A 43 -17.66 12.26 -1.49
C MET A 43 -19.02 11.61 -1.18
N GLY A 44 -19.51 11.70 0.06
CA GLY A 44 -20.80 11.13 0.48
C GLY A 44 -20.75 9.63 0.78
N PHE A 45 -19.58 9.08 1.11
CA PHE A 45 -19.49 7.70 1.59
C PHE A 45 -19.54 7.61 3.12
N VAL A 46 -20.15 6.54 3.62
CA VAL A 46 -20.06 6.11 5.00
C VAL A 46 -18.94 5.06 5.09
N ILE A 47 -17.96 5.30 5.96
CA ILE A 47 -16.90 4.33 6.26
C ILE A 47 -17.46 3.30 7.24
N GLU A 48 -17.46 2.03 6.83
CA GLU A 48 -18.05 0.93 7.63
C GLU A 48 -16.99 0.09 8.34
N ARG A 49 -15.80 -0.02 7.77
CA ARG A 49 -14.68 -0.76 8.36
C ARG A 49 -13.36 -0.27 7.80
N VAL A 50 -12.36 -0.20 8.66
CA VAL A 50 -10.95 -0.02 8.28
C VAL A 50 -10.18 -1.25 8.76
N GLY A 51 -9.26 -1.75 7.94
CA GLY A 51 -8.43 -2.88 8.26
C GLY A 51 -7.00 -2.67 7.76
N GLU A 52 -6.04 -3.01 8.62
CA GLU A 52 -4.62 -2.97 8.32
C GLU A 52 -4.14 -4.43 8.24
N PRO A 53 -3.88 -4.99 7.03
CA PRO A 53 -3.56 -6.40 6.88
C PRO A 53 -2.22 -6.72 7.56
N ARG A 54 -2.27 -7.72 8.44
CA ARG A 54 -1.09 -8.33 9.05
C ARG A 54 -0.88 -9.72 8.47
N GLN A 55 0.36 -10.05 8.10
CA GLN A 55 0.68 -11.39 7.63
C GLN A 55 0.64 -12.40 8.77
N THR A 56 0.16 -13.61 8.45
CA THR A 56 0.20 -14.73 9.38
C THR A 56 1.56 -15.42 9.36
N ASP A 57 1.95 -16.06 10.46
CA ASP A 57 3.22 -16.81 10.54
C ASP A 57 3.33 -17.89 9.44
N ALA A 58 2.20 -18.45 9.01
CA ALA A 58 2.18 -19.41 7.91
C ALA A 58 2.51 -18.76 6.55
N THR A 59 2.06 -17.53 6.31
CA THR A 59 2.40 -16.77 5.09
C THR A 59 3.89 -16.42 5.07
N GLU A 60 4.47 -16.05 6.21
CA GLU A 60 5.89 -15.68 6.29
C GLU A 60 6.85 -16.82 5.98
N ARG A 61 6.53 -18.03 6.45
CA ARG A 61 7.35 -19.21 6.14
C ARG A 61 7.47 -19.46 4.63
N ASN A 62 6.40 -19.16 3.89
CA ASN A 62 6.38 -19.33 2.44
C ASN A 62 6.94 -18.10 1.70
N TYR A 63 6.85 -16.92 2.30
CA TYR A 63 7.25 -15.64 1.70
C TYR A 63 7.99 -14.77 2.72
N PRO A 64 9.27 -15.06 3.03
CA PRO A 64 10.01 -14.33 4.06
C PRO A 64 10.15 -12.84 3.77
N ASN A 65 10.14 -12.47 2.49
CA ASN A 65 10.21 -11.10 2.00
C ASN A 65 8.99 -10.23 2.38
N VAL A 66 7.88 -10.80 2.88
CA VAL A 66 6.72 -10.02 3.35
C VAL A 66 6.66 -9.85 4.88
N GLN A 67 7.66 -10.35 5.61
CA GLN A 67 7.70 -10.30 7.08
C GLN A 67 7.55 -8.88 7.65
N GLY A 68 8.04 -7.86 6.95
CA GLY A 68 7.92 -6.47 7.42
C GLY A 68 6.48 -6.01 7.65
N ALA A 69 5.49 -6.65 7.00
CA ALA A 69 4.07 -6.39 7.23
C ALA A 69 3.54 -6.86 8.61
N GLN A 70 4.35 -7.56 9.42
CA GLN A 70 4.07 -7.80 10.83
C GLN A 70 4.46 -6.63 11.75
N VAL A 71 5.34 -5.74 11.30
CA VAL A 71 5.81 -4.60 12.10
C VAL A 71 5.12 -3.32 11.66
N VAL A 72 4.97 -3.12 10.34
CA VAL A 72 4.33 -1.95 9.76
C VAL A 72 3.31 -2.39 8.70
N PRO A 73 2.03 -1.99 8.79
CA PRO A 73 1.05 -2.33 7.78
C PRO A 73 1.34 -1.57 6.48
N TYR A 74 1.56 -2.32 5.40
CA TYR A 74 1.83 -1.75 4.07
C TYR A 74 0.56 -1.34 3.31
N TYR A 75 -0.60 -1.80 3.77
CA TYR A 75 -1.87 -1.59 3.09
C TYR A 75 -2.95 -1.13 4.08
N LEU A 76 -3.87 -0.31 3.57
CA LEU A 76 -5.06 0.13 4.27
C LEU A 76 -6.29 -0.32 3.49
N TYR A 77 -7.07 -1.22 4.07
CA TYR A 77 -8.33 -1.67 3.50
C TYR A 77 -9.46 -0.86 4.10
N ILE A 78 -10.30 -0.26 3.25
CA ILE A 78 -11.45 0.53 3.68
C ILE A 78 -12.70 -0.04 3.01
N ARG A 79 -13.66 -0.48 3.82
CA ARG A 79 -15.01 -0.81 3.35
C ARG A 79 -15.89 0.43 3.50
N ILE A 80 -16.48 0.85 2.39
CA ILE A 80 -17.35 2.02 2.31
C ILE A 80 -18.69 1.66 1.68
N ARG A 81 -19.71 2.45 2.02
CA ARG A 81 -21.03 2.40 1.40
C ARG A 81 -21.43 3.81 0.99
N LYS A 82 -22.04 3.97 -0.18
CA LYS A 82 -22.60 5.26 -0.60
C LYS A 82 -23.76 5.63 0.33
N ALA A 83 -23.73 6.84 0.89
CA ALA A 83 -24.89 7.36 1.61
C ALA A 83 -26.05 7.51 0.61
N CYS A 84 -27.21 6.96 0.96
CA CYS A 84 -28.40 7.02 0.12
C CYS A 84 -28.82 8.47 -0.14
#